data_AF-A0A2T0VEX0-F1
#
_entry.id   AF-A0A2T0VEX0-F1
#
_cell.length_a   1.000
_cell.length_b   1.000
_cell.length_c   1.000
_cell.angle_alpha   90.00
_cell.angle_beta   90.00
_cell.angle_gamma   90.00
#
_symmetry.space_group_name_H-M   'P 1'
#
loop_
_entity.id
_entity.type
_entity.pdbx_description
1 polymer ?
#
loop_
_entity_poly.entity_id
_entity_poly.type
_entity_poly.pdbx_seq_one_letter_code
_entity_poly.pdbx_strand_id
1 'polypeptide(L)'
;MDKPHKPKAPEWALFPLKEFVNQSEHLATVVRLSVQGMSMAKALPKAMEALSHADREELDTSLHQKAVRDAEFVEKERSEGFPVVHGQAVLSLWSLLELAVKDLVAVWIRKNPDLLLKPPISNLKMKIGDYLTIDEDEKYLFFVDIIERDIGAGIKHGINRFESLTNAIDLSGLTPRIMNDSFYEFCQVRNALAHQGNRVDRKLVDNCPWLNLEVGAELRVSCEMFQKYQKVSLSYAILLICRTAEKFGVDMKSEAQSILEAYA
;
A
#
# COMPACT_ATOMS: atom_id res chain seq x y z
N MET A 1 -38.46 26.37 8.84
CA MET A 1 -38.40 24.95 8.46
C MET A 1 -36.98 24.68 7.99
N ASP A 2 -36.12 24.21 8.89
CA ASP A 2 -34.78 23.79 8.51
C ASP A 2 -34.88 22.57 7.60
N LYS A 3 -34.23 22.64 6.43
CA LYS A 3 -34.12 21.49 5.54
C LYS A 3 -33.41 20.38 6.32
N PRO A 4 -33.90 19.13 6.32
CA PRO A 4 -33.21 18.05 7.01
C PRO A 4 -31.80 17.93 6.45
N HIS A 5 -30.80 18.11 7.32
CA HIS A 5 -29.41 17.89 6.95
C HIS A 5 -29.26 16.42 6.54
N LYS A 6 -28.87 16.18 5.29
CA LYS A 6 -28.53 14.83 4.84
C LYS A 6 -27.40 14.30 5.74
N PRO A 7 -27.49 13.04 6.22
CA PRO A 7 -26.41 12.44 6.98
C PRO A 7 -25.11 12.49 6.17
N LYS A 8 -24.01 12.82 6.83
CA LYS A 8 -22.68 12.95 6.22
C LYS A 8 -21.65 12.50 7.23
N ALA A 9 -20.76 11.60 6.83
CA ALA A 9 -19.60 11.24 7.63
C ALA A 9 -18.69 12.47 7.83
N PRO A 10 -18.21 12.72 9.06
CA PRO A 10 -17.34 13.84 9.33
C PRO A 10 -16.00 13.66 8.61
N GLU A 11 -15.38 14.78 8.24
CA GLU A 11 -14.14 14.78 7.46
C GLU A 11 -13.01 13.99 8.15
N TRP A 12 -12.88 14.14 9.47
CA TRP A 12 -11.86 13.44 10.25
C TRP A 12 -11.95 11.92 10.10
N ALA A 13 -13.15 11.36 9.95
CA ALA A 13 -13.34 9.90 9.92
C ALA A 13 -12.93 9.29 8.58
N LEU A 14 -13.02 10.08 7.51
CA LEU A 14 -12.67 9.67 6.17
C LEU A 14 -11.27 10.14 5.75
N PHE A 15 -10.67 11.08 6.49
CA PHE A 15 -9.39 11.69 6.12
C PHE A 15 -8.26 10.68 5.87
N PRO A 16 -7.98 9.69 6.75
CA PRO A 16 -6.94 8.70 6.50
C PRO A 16 -7.16 7.89 5.21
N LEU A 17 -8.41 7.58 4.88
CA LEU A 17 -8.78 6.82 3.68
C LEU A 17 -8.68 7.68 2.41
N LYS A 18 -9.02 8.97 2.50
CA LYS A 18 -8.83 9.92 1.39
C LYS A 18 -7.35 10.12 1.09
N GLU A 19 -6.53 10.30 2.13
CA GLU A 19 -5.09 10.41 1.97
C GLU A 19 -4.51 9.16 1.34
N PHE A 20 -4.93 7.97 1.77
CA PHE A 20 -4.53 6.72 1.13
C PHE A 20 -4.84 6.68 -0.38
N VAL A 21 -6.06 7.04 -0.77
CA VAL A 21 -6.46 7.06 -2.19
C VAL A 21 -5.59 8.05 -2.98
N ASN A 22 -5.43 9.27 -2.47
CA ASN A 22 -4.60 10.31 -3.10
C ASN A 22 -3.15 9.85 -3.27
N GLN A 23 -2.55 9.30 -2.21
CA GLN A 23 -1.16 8.83 -2.21
C GLN A 23 -0.97 7.60 -3.12
N SER A 24 -1.96 6.70 -3.17
CA SER A 24 -1.94 5.54 -4.07
C SER A 24 -2.00 5.97 -5.54
N GLU A 25 -2.86 6.93 -5.89
CA GLU A 25 -2.93 7.50 -7.24
C GLU A 25 -1.66 8.26 -7.62
N HIS A 26 -1.11 9.03 -6.68
CA HIS A 26 0.17 9.71 -6.86
C HIS A 26 1.28 8.69 -7.14
N LEU A 27 1.37 7.62 -6.35
CA LEU A 27 2.34 6.55 -6.55
C LEU A 27 2.22 5.90 -7.93
N ALA A 28 1.00 5.56 -8.38
CA ALA A 28 0.82 5.01 -9.72
C ALA A 28 1.20 5.99 -10.84
N THR A 29 0.97 7.28 -10.62
CA THR A 29 1.43 8.33 -11.56
C THR A 29 2.95 8.41 -11.60
N VAL A 30 3.62 8.37 -10.45
CA VAL A 30 5.09 8.32 -10.37
C VAL A 30 5.61 7.10 -11.11
N VAL A 31 5.08 5.90 -10.83
CA VAL A 31 5.47 4.66 -11.53
C VAL A 31 5.34 4.79 -13.04
N ARG A 32 4.19 5.27 -13.52
CA ARG A 32 3.93 5.43 -14.96
C ARG A 32 4.93 6.41 -15.59
N LEU A 33 5.15 7.57 -14.96
CA LEU A 33 6.07 8.58 -15.47
C LEU A 33 7.54 8.11 -15.40
N SER A 34 7.92 7.36 -14.38
CA SER A 34 9.26 6.75 -14.27
C SER A 34 9.50 5.75 -15.40
N VAL A 35 8.55 4.86 -15.67
CA VAL A 35 8.64 3.90 -16.78
C VAL A 35 8.74 4.60 -18.14
N GLN A 36 7.92 5.65 -18.35
CA GLN A 36 7.96 6.46 -19.57
C GLN A 36 9.28 7.21 -19.71
N GLY A 37 9.75 7.88 -18.66
CA GLY A 37 10.99 8.65 -18.65
C GLY A 37 12.23 7.78 -18.87
N MET A 38 12.31 6.62 -18.21
CA MET A 38 13.37 5.64 -18.48
C MET A 38 13.37 5.22 -19.94
N SER A 39 12.20 4.95 -20.52
CA SER A 39 12.09 4.58 -21.93
C SER A 39 12.63 5.66 -22.88
N MET A 40 12.55 6.93 -22.51
CA MET A 40 13.14 8.05 -23.28
C MET A 40 14.66 8.11 -23.16
N ALA A 41 15.24 7.74 -22.01
CA ALA A 41 16.69 7.76 -21.79
C ALA A 41 17.46 6.88 -22.79
N LYS A 42 16.82 5.83 -23.34
CA LYS A 42 17.38 5.00 -24.43
C LYS A 42 17.73 5.79 -25.69
N ALA A 43 17.02 6.87 -25.99
CA ALA A 43 17.25 7.67 -27.19
C ALA A 43 18.39 8.67 -27.01
N LEU A 44 18.81 8.94 -25.77
CA LEU A 44 19.76 10.01 -25.45
C LEU A 44 21.15 9.83 -26.09
N PRO A 45 21.79 8.64 -26.07
CA PRO A 45 23.09 8.47 -26.71
C PRO A 45 23.07 8.81 -28.21
N LYS A 46 22.05 8.32 -28.93
CA LYS A 46 21.88 8.59 -30.36
C LYS A 46 21.59 10.06 -30.65
N ALA A 47 20.81 10.73 -29.78
CA ALA A 47 20.55 12.15 -29.90
C ALA A 47 21.84 12.98 -29.71
N MET A 48 22.67 12.61 -28.73
CA MET A 48 23.96 13.27 -28.50
C MET A 48 24.93 13.08 -29.68
N GLU A 49 25.03 11.85 -30.22
CA GLU A 49 25.82 11.56 -31.42
C GLU A 49 25.35 12.40 -32.62
N ALA A 50 24.04 12.45 -32.85
CA ALA A 50 23.45 13.22 -33.94
C ALA A 50 23.74 14.74 -33.81
N LEU A 51 23.64 15.29 -32.60
CA LEU A 51 23.94 16.70 -32.33
C LEU A 51 25.42 17.03 -32.53
N SER A 52 26.34 16.22 -32.00
CA SER A 52 27.78 16.41 -32.21
C SER A 52 28.15 16.37 -33.70
N HIS A 53 27.56 15.44 -34.47
CA HIS A 53 27.75 15.39 -35.91
C HIS A 53 27.19 16.63 -36.64
N ALA A 54 26.05 17.17 -36.20
CA ALA A 54 25.41 18.33 -36.81
C ALA A 54 26.17 19.64 -36.52
N ASP A 55 26.56 19.85 -35.27
CA ASP A 55 27.20 21.08 -34.81
C ASP A 55 28.72 21.09 -35.02
N ARG A 56 29.30 19.95 -35.45
CA ARG A 56 30.76 19.73 -35.58
C ARG A 56 31.52 19.99 -34.28
N GLU A 57 30.84 19.92 -33.15
CA GLU A 57 31.44 20.00 -31.82
C GLU A 57 31.88 18.62 -31.36
N GLU A 58 32.99 18.59 -30.62
CA GLU A 58 33.50 17.37 -30.03
C GLU A 58 32.58 16.92 -28.90
N LEU A 59 32.19 15.65 -28.93
CA LEU A 59 31.26 15.07 -27.97
C LEU A 59 31.93 14.98 -26.58
N ASP A 60 31.25 15.45 -25.53
CA ASP A 60 31.68 15.15 -24.16
C ASP A 60 31.64 13.64 -23.92
N THR A 61 32.83 13.05 -23.90
CA THR A 61 33.01 11.59 -23.79
C THR A 61 32.50 11.06 -22.46
N SER A 62 32.63 11.81 -21.37
CA SER A 62 32.16 11.40 -20.04
C SER A 62 30.63 11.37 -19.99
N LEU A 63 29.99 12.42 -20.50
CA LEU A 63 28.55 12.52 -20.55
C LEU A 63 27.93 11.47 -21.48
N HIS A 64 28.53 11.23 -22.65
CA HIS A 64 28.08 10.18 -23.57
C HIS A 64 28.24 8.79 -22.98
N GLN A 65 29.38 8.46 -22.37
CA GLN A 65 29.57 7.17 -21.70
C GLN A 65 28.56 6.92 -20.57
N LYS A 66 28.18 7.98 -19.84
CA LYS A 66 27.09 7.89 -18.87
C LYS A 66 25.76 7.59 -19.55
N ALA A 67 25.40 8.32 -20.60
CA ALA A 67 24.17 8.11 -21.34
C ALA A 67 24.08 6.69 -21.94
N VAL A 68 25.19 6.13 -22.45
CA VAL A 68 25.26 4.76 -22.96
C VAL A 68 24.99 3.75 -21.85
N ARG A 69 25.66 3.87 -20.70
CA ARG A 69 25.43 2.99 -19.54
C ARG A 69 23.99 3.05 -19.03
N ASP A 70 23.43 4.25 -18.94
CA ASP A 70 22.04 4.45 -18.53
C ASP A 70 21.08 3.80 -19.55
N ALA A 71 21.34 3.91 -20.86
CA ALA A 71 20.55 3.27 -21.90
C ALA A 71 20.63 1.73 -21.86
N GLU A 72 21.80 1.16 -21.58
CA GLU A 72 21.99 -0.29 -21.39
C GLU A 72 21.23 -0.81 -20.17
N PHE A 73 21.31 -0.09 -19.05
CA PHE A 73 20.56 -0.41 -17.84
C PHE A 73 19.05 -0.39 -18.10
N VAL A 74 18.55 0.67 -18.76
CA VAL A 74 17.14 0.80 -19.12
C VAL A 74 16.69 -0.34 -20.03
N GLU A 75 17.52 -0.77 -20.99
CA GLU A 75 17.14 -1.86 -21.89
C GLU A 75 17.00 -3.18 -21.13
N LYS A 76 17.89 -3.44 -20.17
CA LYS A 76 17.77 -4.59 -19.28
C LYS A 76 16.47 -4.54 -18.48
N GLU A 77 16.22 -3.44 -17.77
CA GLU A 77 14.98 -3.26 -17.00
C GLU A 77 13.74 -3.40 -17.88
N ARG A 78 13.74 -2.81 -19.08
CA ARG A 78 12.63 -2.88 -20.03
C ARG A 78 12.36 -4.31 -20.49
N SER A 79 13.40 -5.06 -20.82
CA SER A 79 13.26 -6.46 -21.26
C SER A 79 12.61 -7.36 -20.21
N GLU A 80 12.71 -6.95 -18.94
CA GLU A 80 12.16 -7.66 -17.79
C GLU A 80 10.88 -7.01 -17.25
N GLY A 81 10.37 -5.95 -17.91
CA GLY A 81 9.12 -5.29 -17.53
C GLY A 81 9.25 -4.31 -16.35
N PHE A 82 10.41 -3.70 -16.15
CA PHE A 82 10.73 -2.72 -15.09
C PHE A 82 10.53 -3.25 -13.65
N PRO A 83 11.12 -4.41 -13.31
CA PRO A 83 10.89 -5.07 -12.01
C PRO A 83 11.33 -4.22 -10.81
N VAL A 84 12.36 -3.38 -10.95
CA VAL A 84 12.83 -2.53 -9.84
C VAL A 84 11.79 -1.48 -9.48
N VAL A 85 11.25 -0.76 -10.47
CA VAL A 85 10.26 0.31 -10.22
C VAL A 85 8.97 -0.28 -9.66
N HIS A 86 8.49 -1.39 -10.22
CA HIS A 86 7.30 -2.05 -9.70
C HIS A 86 7.52 -2.64 -8.30
N GLY A 87 8.68 -3.24 -8.02
CA GLY A 87 9.03 -3.74 -6.70
C GLY A 87 9.01 -2.64 -5.63
N GLN A 88 9.63 -1.49 -5.91
CA GLN A 88 9.56 -0.34 -5.00
C GLN A 88 8.14 0.17 -4.82
N ALA A 89 7.35 0.24 -5.89
CA ALA A 89 5.96 0.66 -5.80
C ALA A 89 5.10 -0.29 -4.95
N VAL A 90 5.33 -1.60 -5.03
CA VAL A 90 4.66 -2.60 -4.19
C VAL A 90 5.01 -2.39 -2.71
N LEU A 91 6.28 -2.15 -2.37
CA LEU A 91 6.69 -1.81 -1.00
C LEU A 91 6.01 -0.53 -0.52
N SER A 92 6.05 0.55 -1.30
CA SER A 92 5.44 1.83 -0.95
C SER A 92 3.93 1.72 -0.77
N LEU A 93 3.23 1.01 -1.67
CA LEU A 93 1.79 0.81 -1.58
C LEU A 93 1.38 0.07 -0.29
N TRP A 94 2.14 -0.97 0.09
CA TRP A 94 1.87 -1.69 1.33
C TRP A 94 2.03 -0.77 2.55
N SER A 95 3.12 -0.01 2.60
CA SER A 95 3.38 0.95 3.69
C SER A 95 2.31 2.03 3.77
N LEU A 96 1.83 2.54 2.63
CA LEU A 96 0.73 3.50 2.58
C LEU A 96 -0.56 2.92 3.16
N LEU A 97 -0.85 1.66 2.86
CA LEU A 97 -2.04 0.99 3.38
C LEU A 97 -1.94 0.73 4.90
N GLU A 98 -0.77 0.28 5.37
CA GLU A 98 -0.51 0.12 6.80
C GLU A 98 -0.72 1.42 7.55
N LEU A 99 -0.13 2.51 7.05
CA LEU A 99 -0.27 3.83 7.64
C LEU A 99 -1.73 4.27 7.67
N ALA A 100 -2.46 4.13 6.55
CA ALA A 100 -3.86 4.53 6.46
C ALA A 100 -4.76 3.80 7.46
N VAL A 101 -4.57 2.49 7.63
CA VAL A 101 -5.35 1.70 8.59
C VAL A 101 -4.99 2.09 10.02
N LYS A 102 -3.70 2.32 10.32
CA LYS A 102 -3.27 2.75 11.65
C LYS A 102 -3.81 4.13 12.00
N ASP A 103 -3.70 5.09 11.08
CA ASP A 103 -4.21 6.44 11.24
C ASP A 103 -5.73 6.45 11.40
N LEU A 104 -6.45 5.61 10.64
CA LEU A 104 -7.88 5.42 10.82
C LEU A 104 -8.22 5.01 12.25
N VAL A 105 -7.58 3.95 12.77
CA VAL A 105 -7.84 3.48 14.14
C VAL A 105 -7.46 4.55 15.17
N ALA A 106 -6.30 5.19 15.03
CA ALA A 106 -5.83 6.23 15.94
C ALA A 106 -6.81 7.42 16.02
N VAL A 107 -7.26 7.92 14.87
CA VAL A 107 -8.21 9.04 14.81
C VAL A 107 -9.56 8.64 15.43
N TRP A 108 -10.04 7.42 15.20
CA TRP A 108 -11.28 6.93 15.78
C TRP A 108 -11.21 6.82 17.31
N ILE A 109 -10.10 6.31 17.86
CA ILE A 109 -9.87 6.27 19.32
C ILE A 109 -9.80 7.70 19.88
N ARG A 110 -9.08 8.61 19.21
CA ARG A 110 -8.99 10.02 19.62
C ARG A 110 -10.34 10.72 19.68
N LYS A 111 -11.24 10.42 18.74
CA LYS A 111 -12.57 11.04 18.66
C LYS A 111 -13.62 10.33 19.52
N ASN A 112 -13.36 9.08 19.92
CA ASN A 112 -14.25 8.30 20.77
C ASN A 112 -13.46 7.64 21.92
N PRO A 113 -13.03 8.43 22.94
CA PRO A 113 -12.21 7.91 24.03
C PRO A 113 -12.86 6.75 24.81
N ASP A 114 -14.18 6.64 24.80
CA ASP A 114 -14.93 5.52 25.39
C ASP A 114 -14.54 4.15 24.82
N LEU A 115 -13.95 4.11 23.61
CA LEU A 115 -13.40 2.88 23.03
C LEU A 115 -12.25 2.31 23.87
N LEU A 116 -11.48 3.16 24.58
CA LEU A 116 -10.42 2.72 25.49
C LEU A 116 -10.95 1.91 26.68
N LEU A 117 -12.23 2.10 27.02
CA LEU A 117 -12.89 1.42 28.14
C LEU A 117 -13.58 0.12 27.72
N LYS A 118 -13.55 -0.23 26.43
CA LYS A 118 -14.21 -1.42 25.87
C LYS A 118 -13.19 -2.45 25.39
N PRO A 119 -13.49 -3.76 25.49
CA PRO A 119 -12.69 -4.78 24.83
C PRO A 119 -12.69 -4.57 23.30
N PRO A 120 -11.60 -4.93 22.59
CA PRO A 120 -10.38 -5.51 23.12
C PRO A 120 -9.41 -4.49 23.76
N ILE A 121 -9.64 -3.18 23.57
CA ILE A 121 -8.69 -2.12 23.96
C ILE A 121 -8.52 -2.03 25.48
N SER A 122 -9.59 -2.20 26.25
CA SER A 122 -9.54 -2.19 27.72
C SER A 122 -8.66 -3.29 28.33
N ASN A 123 -8.36 -4.34 27.56
CA ASN A 123 -7.59 -5.50 28.02
C ASN A 123 -6.10 -5.42 27.69
N LEU A 124 -5.67 -4.38 26.98
CA LEU A 124 -4.30 -4.22 26.53
C LEU A 124 -3.36 -4.02 27.71
N LYS A 125 -2.21 -4.71 27.68
CA LYS A 125 -1.17 -4.55 28.69
C LYS A 125 -0.13 -3.54 28.21
N MET A 126 0.14 -2.52 29.03
CA MET A 126 1.19 -1.55 28.76
C MET A 126 1.99 -1.17 29.99
N LYS A 127 3.24 -0.75 29.77
CA LYS A 127 4.07 -0.18 30.81
C LYS A 127 3.66 1.28 31.03
N ILE A 128 3.35 1.62 32.27
CA ILE A 128 2.98 2.99 32.65
C ILE A 128 4.13 3.97 32.35
N GLY A 129 5.39 3.53 32.51
CA GLY A 129 6.55 4.35 32.17
C GLY A 129 6.52 4.83 30.72
N ASP A 130 6.33 3.91 29.77
CA ASP A 130 6.22 4.22 28.33
C ASP A 130 5.06 5.20 28.08
N TYR A 131 3.89 4.95 28.70
CA TYR A 131 2.72 5.80 28.56
C TYR A 131 2.93 7.25 29.05
N LEU A 132 3.65 7.44 30.15
CA LEU A 132 3.89 8.77 30.74
C LEU A 132 4.88 9.62 29.92
N THR A 133 5.67 9.00 29.05
CA THR A 133 6.71 9.68 28.25
C THR A 133 6.29 10.01 26.83
N ILE A 134 5.08 9.61 26.41
CA ILE A 134 4.61 9.79 25.04
C ILE A 134 3.91 11.14 24.90
N ASP A 135 4.25 11.85 23.82
CA ASP A 135 3.59 13.09 23.45
C ASP A 135 2.11 12.86 23.11
N GLU A 136 1.26 13.85 23.43
CA GLU A 136 -0.19 13.73 23.24
C GLU A 136 -0.59 13.45 21.78
N ASP A 137 0.19 13.92 20.81
CA ASP A 137 -0.07 13.66 19.39
C ASP A 137 0.31 12.23 18.96
N GLU A 138 1.28 11.60 19.63
CA GLU A 138 1.73 10.22 19.33
C GLU A 138 0.97 9.15 20.11
N LYS A 139 0.28 9.56 21.19
CA LYS A 139 -0.43 8.70 22.13
C LYS A 139 -1.37 7.70 21.47
N TYR A 140 -2.12 8.15 20.45
CA TYR A 140 -3.10 7.31 19.76
C TYR A 140 -2.45 6.32 18.80
N LEU A 141 -1.34 6.69 18.16
CA LEU A 141 -0.54 5.77 17.36
C LEU A 141 0.12 4.70 18.24
N PHE A 142 0.59 5.09 19.43
CA PHE A 142 1.10 4.14 20.41
C PHE A 142 0.04 3.12 20.84
N PHE A 143 -1.21 3.55 21.10
CA PHE A 143 -2.30 2.62 21.38
C PHE A 143 -2.53 1.67 20.20
N VAL A 144 -2.53 2.17 18.97
CA VAL A 144 -2.66 1.33 17.77
C VAL A 144 -1.54 0.30 17.67
N ASP A 145 -0.29 0.66 17.98
CA ASP A 145 0.84 -0.27 17.97
C ASP A 145 0.74 -1.34 19.08
N ILE A 146 0.10 -1.01 20.21
CA ILE A 146 -0.18 -2.02 21.25
C ILE A 146 -1.32 -2.93 20.80
N ILE A 147 -2.41 -2.37 20.25
CA ILE A 147 -3.52 -3.14 19.66
C ILE A 147 -2.96 -4.10 18.61
N GLU A 148 -2.09 -3.62 17.73
CA GLU A 148 -1.45 -4.43 16.70
C GLU A 148 -0.60 -5.55 17.30
N ARG A 149 0.15 -5.28 18.37
CA ARG A 149 0.97 -6.30 19.04
C ARG A 149 0.12 -7.34 19.76
N ASP A 150 -0.85 -6.94 20.57
CA ASP A 150 -1.66 -7.85 21.39
C ASP A 150 -2.72 -8.60 20.57
N ILE A 151 -3.40 -7.93 19.64
CA ILE A 151 -4.43 -8.53 18.77
C ILE A 151 -3.77 -9.23 17.56
N GLY A 152 -2.66 -8.70 17.06
CA GLY A 152 -1.90 -9.27 15.95
C GLY A 152 -0.88 -10.34 16.34
N ALA A 153 -0.64 -10.59 17.64
CA ALA A 153 0.21 -11.69 18.13
C ALA A 153 -0.21 -13.07 17.59
N GLY A 154 -1.47 -13.23 17.19
CA GLY A 154 -1.96 -14.41 16.49
C GLY A 154 -1.77 -14.33 14.98
N ILE A 155 -0.55 -14.16 14.45
CA ILE A 155 -0.12 -14.38 13.05
C ILE A 155 -1.26 -14.23 12.01
N LYS A 156 -1.85 -13.03 11.90
CA LYS A 156 -2.82 -12.75 10.83
C LYS A 156 -2.04 -12.18 9.65
N HIS A 157 -1.85 -12.99 8.62
CA HIS A 157 -1.25 -12.57 7.36
C HIS A 157 -2.29 -11.93 6.42
N GLY A 158 -1.81 -11.07 5.51
CA GLY A 158 -2.68 -10.39 4.55
C GLY A 158 -3.68 -9.43 5.20
N ILE A 159 -4.89 -9.36 4.66
CA ILE A 159 -5.95 -8.41 5.05
C ILE A 159 -6.49 -8.64 6.45
N ASN A 160 -6.39 -9.87 6.97
CA ASN A 160 -6.88 -10.21 8.31
C ASN A 160 -6.20 -9.40 9.43
N ARG A 161 -4.97 -8.92 9.18
CA ARG A 161 -4.30 -7.97 10.08
C ARG A 161 -5.05 -6.64 10.15
N PHE A 162 -5.43 -6.09 9.00
CA PHE A 162 -6.17 -4.83 8.91
C PHE A 162 -7.60 -4.96 9.44
N GLU A 163 -8.29 -6.06 9.13
CA GLU A 163 -9.62 -6.36 9.68
C GLU A 163 -9.58 -6.50 11.21
N SER A 164 -8.50 -7.04 11.77
CA SER A 164 -8.36 -7.14 13.24
C SER A 164 -8.14 -5.80 13.91
N LEU A 165 -7.38 -4.90 13.29
CA LEU A 165 -7.19 -3.54 13.78
C LEU A 165 -8.49 -2.74 13.70
N THR A 166 -9.18 -2.78 12.56
CA THR A 166 -10.44 -2.07 12.34
C THR A 166 -11.60 -2.65 13.17
N ASN A 167 -11.53 -3.92 13.58
CA ASN A 167 -12.47 -4.50 14.53
C ASN A 167 -12.46 -3.79 15.89
N ALA A 168 -11.33 -3.22 16.32
CA ALA A 168 -11.25 -2.48 17.58
C ALA A 168 -12.11 -1.19 17.59
N ILE A 169 -12.53 -0.73 16.41
CA ILE A 169 -13.37 0.46 16.21
C ILE A 169 -14.68 0.11 15.48
N ASP A 170 -15.07 -1.17 15.48
CA ASP A 170 -16.26 -1.71 14.81
C ASP A 170 -16.37 -1.38 13.31
N LEU A 171 -15.24 -1.30 12.60
CA LEU A 171 -15.17 -1.11 11.14
C LEU A 171 -14.70 -2.36 10.37
N SER A 172 -14.56 -3.48 11.06
CA SER A 172 -14.32 -4.77 10.41
C SER A 172 -15.59 -5.27 9.69
N GLY A 173 -15.44 -6.21 8.77
CA GLY A 173 -16.56 -6.77 8.03
C GLY A 173 -16.19 -7.86 7.04
N LEU A 174 -17.14 -8.21 6.18
CA LEU A 174 -16.93 -9.23 5.15
C LEU A 174 -15.87 -8.79 4.14
N THR A 175 -14.95 -9.71 3.83
CA THR A 175 -13.96 -9.58 2.76
C THR A 175 -14.04 -10.82 1.85
N PRO A 176 -14.28 -10.67 0.53
CA PRO A 176 -14.39 -11.81 -0.37
C PRO A 176 -13.09 -12.60 -0.49
N ARG A 177 -13.20 -13.89 -0.84
CA ARG A 177 -12.04 -14.79 -0.90
C ARG A 177 -10.95 -14.30 -1.86
N ILE A 178 -11.32 -13.84 -3.05
CA ILE A 178 -10.36 -13.34 -4.05
C ILE A 178 -9.57 -12.14 -3.52
N MET A 179 -10.23 -11.26 -2.76
CA MET A 179 -9.59 -10.13 -2.08
C MET A 179 -8.62 -10.62 -1.01
N ASN A 180 -9.04 -11.57 -0.17
CA ASN A 180 -8.20 -12.16 0.88
C ASN A 180 -6.94 -12.82 0.30
N ASP A 181 -7.09 -13.63 -0.75
CA ASP A 181 -5.98 -14.33 -1.42
C ASP A 181 -5.02 -13.32 -2.06
N SER A 182 -5.54 -12.27 -2.69
CA SER A 182 -4.72 -11.20 -3.28
C SER A 182 -3.92 -10.42 -2.24
N PHE A 183 -4.51 -10.15 -1.08
CA PHE A 183 -3.80 -9.51 0.03
C PHE A 183 -2.78 -10.41 0.70
N TYR A 184 -3.07 -11.71 0.77
CA TYR A 184 -2.12 -12.69 1.28
C TYR A 184 -0.90 -12.76 0.37
N GLU A 185 -1.10 -12.86 -0.95
CA GLU A 185 -0.03 -12.78 -1.96
C GLU A 185 0.78 -11.48 -1.84
N PHE A 186 0.10 -10.34 -1.77
CA PHE A 186 0.73 -9.03 -1.60
C PHE A 186 1.63 -9.00 -0.36
N CYS A 187 1.16 -9.54 0.76
CA CYS A 187 1.94 -9.64 2.00
C CYS A 187 3.19 -10.51 1.83
N GLN A 188 3.08 -11.67 1.16
CA GLN A 188 4.24 -12.55 0.94
C GLN A 188 5.27 -11.91 0.00
N VAL A 189 4.81 -11.31 -1.11
CA VAL A 189 5.67 -10.61 -2.06
C VAL A 189 6.38 -9.44 -1.39
N ARG A 190 5.66 -8.62 -0.61
CA ARG A 190 6.25 -7.52 0.17
C ARG A 190 7.33 -8.03 1.12
N ASN A 191 7.11 -9.15 1.81
CA ASN A 191 8.08 -9.71 2.74
C ASN A 191 9.35 -10.17 2.02
N ALA A 192 9.22 -10.81 0.86
CA ALA A 192 10.38 -11.23 0.07
C ALA A 192 11.19 -10.03 -0.46
N LEU A 193 10.50 -8.97 -0.92
CA LEU A 193 11.16 -7.73 -1.36
C LEU A 193 11.90 -7.04 -0.19
N ALA A 194 11.26 -6.91 0.97
CA ALA A 194 11.80 -6.15 2.10
C ALA A 194 12.92 -6.87 2.86
N HIS A 195 12.85 -8.21 2.96
CA HIS A 195 13.71 -8.96 3.87
C HIS A 195 14.60 -10.01 3.20
N GLN A 196 14.32 -10.41 1.96
CA GLN A 196 15.07 -11.45 1.25
C GLN A 196 15.92 -10.91 0.08
N GLY A 197 16.09 -9.58 -0.01
CA GLY A 197 16.89 -8.96 -1.07
C GLY A 197 16.38 -9.31 -2.47
N ASN A 198 15.06 -9.32 -2.65
CA ASN A 198 14.39 -9.74 -3.89
C ASN A 198 14.68 -11.19 -4.28
N ARG A 199 14.92 -12.10 -3.34
CA ARG A 199 15.05 -13.54 -3.63
C ARG A 199 13.81 -14.31 -3.23
N VAL A 200 13.44 -15.26 -4.06
CA VAL A 200 12.36 -16.21 -3.78
C VAL A 200 12.86 -17.20 -2.72
N ASP A 201 12.23 -17.21 -1.56
CA ASP A 201 12.48 -18.21 -0.52
C ASP A 201 11.47 -19.36 -0.58
N ARG A 202 11.73 -20.42 0.19
CA ARG A 202 10.84 -21.58 0.24
C ARG A 202 9.45 -21.20 0.76
N LYS A 203 9.39 -20.25 1.69
CA LYS A 203 8.15 -19.81 2.34
C LYS A 203 7.22 -19.11 1.35
N LEU A 204 7.74 -18.27 0.45
CA LEU A 204 6.97 -17.61 -0.59
C LEU A 204 6.36 -18.63 -1.56
N VAL A 205 7.14 -19.63 -1.99
CA VAL A 205 6.66 -20.69 -2.89
C VAL A 205 5.57 -21.54 -2.23
N ASP A 206 5.78 -21.93 -0.97
CA ASP A 206 4.83 -22.76 -0.23
C ASP A 206 3.53 -21.99 0.06
N ASN A 207 3.62 -20.68 0.36
CA ASN A 207 2.46 -19.83 0.66
C ASN A 207 1.72 -19.37 -0.61
N CYS A 208 2.43 -19.15 -1.71
CA CYS A 208 1.86 -18.65 -2.97
C CYS A 208 2.22 -19.57 -4.15
N PRO A 209 1.77 -20.85 -4.14
CA PRO A 209 2.16 -21.83 -5.16
C PRO A 209 1.69 -21.44 -6.57
N TRP A 210 0.61 -20.67 -6.68
CA TRP A 210 0.07 -20.18 -7.95
C TRP A 210 0.96 -19.15 -8.66
N LEU A 211 1.97 -18.59 -7.98
CA LEU A 211 2.95 -17.71 -8.61
C LEU A 211 4.00 -18.49 -9.43
N ASN A 212 4.07 -19.83 -9.28
CA ASN A 212 4.99 -20.71 -10.01
C ASN A 212 6.47 -20.23 -9.98
N LEU A 213 6.92 -19.78 -8.81
CA LEU A 213 8.27 -19.24 -8.61
C LEU A 213 9.29 -20.34 -8.31
N GLU A 214 10.54 -20.10 -8.71
CA GLU A 214 11.67 -20.99 -8.41
C GLU A 214 12.45 -20.49 -7.19
N VAL A 215 12.69 -21.37 -6.20
CA VAL A 215 13.43 -21.01 -4.97
C VAL A 215 14.87 -20.59 -5.32
N GLY A 216 15.30 -19.46 -4.77
CA GLY A 216 16.64 -18.88 -4.98
C GLY A 216 16.73 -17.92 -6.17
N ALA A 217 15.73 -17.94 -7.06
CA ALA A 217 15.64 -17.00 -8.18
C ALA A 217 15.35 -15.57 -7.69
N GLU A 218 15.62 -14.60 -8.56
CA GLU A 218 15.23 -13.21 -8.34
C GLU A 218 13.71 -13.06 -8.47
N LEU A 219 13.07 -12.44 -7.48
CA LEU A 219 11.66 -12.09 -7.48
C LEU A 219 11.46 -10.84 -8.33
N ARG A 220 10.86 -11.03 -9.51
CA ARG A 220 10.54 -9.94 -10.44
C ARG A 220 9.07 -9.55 -10.29
N VAL A 221 8.84 -8.30 -9.91
CA VAL A 221 7.48 -7.77 -9.78
C VAL A 221 7.07 -7.18 -11.12
N SER A 222 6.00 -7.72 -11.72
CA SER A 222 5.50 -7.20 -12.98
C SER A 222 4.56 -6.00 -12.79
N CYS A 223 4.27 -5.30 -13.89
CA CYS A 223 3.25 -4.25 -13.92
C CYS A 223 1.87 -4.78 -13.48
N GLU A 224 1.50 -5.98 -13.94
CA GLU A 224 0.24 -6.64 -13.61
C GLU A 224 0.14 -6.96 -12.12
N MET A 225 1.24 -7.41 -11.50
CA MET A 225 1.28 -7.63 -10.05
C MET A 225 1.03 -6.32 -9.29
N PHE A 226 1.73 -5.24 -9.66
CA PHE A 226 1.52 -3.93 -9.05
C PHE A 226 0.07 -3.44 -9.22
N GLN A 227 -0.49 -3.52 -10.43
CA GLN A 227 -1.86 -3.12 -10.71
C GLN A 227 -2.89 -3.95 -9.93
N LYS A 228 -2.67 -5.27 -9.82
CA LYS A 228 -3.50 -6.16 -9.00
C LYS A 228 -3.50 -5.72 -7.54
N TYR A 229 -2.33 -5.48 -6.96
CA TYR A 229 -2.20 -5.06 -5.56
C TYR A 229 -2.78 -3.66 -5.32
N GLN A 230 -2.59 -2.74 -6.26
CA GLN A 230 -3.22 -1.43 -6.20
C GLN A 230 -4.74 -1.53 -6.22
N LYS A 231 -5.30 -2.28 -7.18
CA LYS A 231 -6.75 -2.45 -7.32
C LYS A 231 -7.38 -3.06 -6.06
N VAL A 232 -6.78 -4.11 -5.50
CA VAL A 232 -7.32 -4.73 -4.28
C VAL A 232 -7.20 -3.80 -3.07
N SER A 233 -6.14 -2.99 -2.98
CA SER A 233 -5.96 -2.04 -1.88
C SER A 233 -6.97 -0.88 -1.95
N LEU A 234 -7.20 -0.34 -3.15
CA LEU A 234 -8.24 0.68 -3.37
C LEU A 234 -9.64 0.12 -3.09
N SER A 235 -9.94 -1.10 -3.53
CA SER A 235 -11.22 -1.75 -3.27
C SER A 235 -11.46 -1.96 -1.77
N TYR A 236 -10.43 -2.33 -1.02
CA TYR A 236 -10.51 -2.44 0.43
C TYR A 236 -10.70 -1.07 1.10
N ALA A 237 -10.01 -0.02 0.64
CA ALA A 237 -10.24 1.33 1.14
C ALA A 237 -11.69 1.79 0.89
N ILE A 238 -12.28 1.46 -0.26
CA ILE A 238 -13.70 1.73 -0.55
C ILE A 238 -14.61 1.00 0.44
N LEU A 239 -14.34 -0.27 0.77
CA LEU A 239 -15.11 -0.99 1.80
C LEU A 239 -15.02 -0.27 3.16
N LEU A 240 -13.84 0.18 3.58
CA LEU A 240 -13.68 0.95 4.82
C LEU A 240 -14.40 2.31 4.77
N ILE A 241 -14.42 2.99 3.62
CA ILE A 241 -15.19 4.22 3.41
C ILE A 241 -16.70 3.94 3.59
N CYS A 242 -17.21 2.87 2.98
CA CYS A 242 -18.61 2.49 3.09
C CYS A 242 -18.99 2.19 4.54
N ARG A 243 -18.22 1.35 5.23
CA ARG A 243 -18.43 1.00 6.65
C ARG A 243 -18.36 2.23 7.55
N THR A 244 -17.40 3.12 7.30
CA THR A 244 -17.28 4.40 8.03
C THR A 244 -18.54 5.25 7.82
N ALA A 245 -19.00 5.40 6.58
CA ALA A 245 -20.14 6.22 6.25
C ALA A 245 -21.46 5.67 6.86
N GLU A 246 -21.64 4.35 6.88
CA GLU A 246 -22.78 3.70 7.53
C GLU A 246 -22.84 3.98 9.04
N LYS A 247 -21.69 4.04 9.73
CA LYS A 247 -21.65 4.45 11.16
C LYS A 247 -22.20 5.85 11.41
N PHE A 248 -22.21 6.72 10.39
CA PHE A 248 -22.78 8.07 10.44
C PHE A 248 -24.14 8.18 9.75
N GLY A 249 -24.80 7.04 9.48
CA GLY A 249 -26.16 6.99 8.93
C GLY A 249 -26.23 7.29 7.42
N VAL A 250 -25.12 7.22 6.70
CA VAL A 250 -25.10 7.32 5.23
C VAL A 250 -25.26 5.90 4.67
N ASP A 251 -26.30 5.68 3.88
CA ASP A 251 -26.52 4.38 3.22
C ASP A 251 -25.49 4.18 2.08
N MET A 252 -24.65 3.15 2.21
CA MET A 252 -23.60 2.79 1.25
C MET A 252 -23.67 1.31 0.85
N LYS A 253 -24.82 0.66 1.09
CA LYS A 253 -24.96 -0.79 0.89
C LYS A 253 -24.75 -1.21 -0.56
N SER A 254 -25.28 -0.42 -1.51
CA SER A 254 -25.11 -0.68 -2.95
C SER A 254 -23.65 -0.64 -3.38
N GLU A 255 -22.91 0.35 -2.89
CA GLU A 255 -21.51 0.57 -3.19
C GLU A 255 -20.66 -0.56 -2.61
N ALA A 256 -20.88 -0.89 -1.33
CA ALA A 256 -20.21 -2.01 -0.68
C ALA A 256 -20.50 -3.33 -1.42
N GLN A 257 -21.77 -3.58 -1.74
CA GLN A 257 -22.19 -4.79 -2.46
C GLN A 257 -21.52 -4.91 -3.84
N SER A 258 -21.41 -3.81 -4.59
CA SER A 258 -20.74 -3.81 -5.89
C SER A 258 -19.26 -4.25 -5.79
N ILE A 259 -18.57 -3.84 -4.73
CA ILE A 259 -17.19 -4.27 -4.47
C ILE A 259 -17.15 -5.74 -4.08
N LEU A 260 -18.07 -6.19 -3.23
CA LEU A 260 -18.13 -7.60 -2.83
C LEU A 260 -18.38 -8.51 -4.04
N GLU A 261 -19.29 -8.15 -4.93
CA GLU A 261 -19.62 -8.88 -6.16
C GLU A 261 -18.46 -8.90 -7.16
N ALA A 262 -17.69 -7.80 -7.27
CA ALA A 262 -16.51 -7.75 -8.13
C ALA A 262 -15.39 -8.72 -7.71
N TYR A 263 -15.45 -9.26 -6.49
CA TYR A 263 -14.48 -10.20 -5.91
C TYR A 263 -15.12 -11.51 -5.42
N ALA A 264 -16.39 -11.75 -5.73
CA ALA A 264 -17.12 -12.99 -5.44
C ALA A 264 -16.67 -14.11 -6.41
#